data_AF-A0A9P9BSZ1-F1
#
_entry.id   AF-A0A9P9BSZ1-F1
#
_cell.length_a   1.000
_cell.length_b   1.000
_cell.length_c   1.000
_cell.angle_alpha   90.00
_cell.angle_beta   90.00
_cell.angle_gamma   90.00
#
_symmetry.space_group_name_H-M   'P 1'
#
loop_
_entity.id
_entity.type
_entity.pdbx_description
1 polymer ?
#
loop_
_entity_poly.entity_id
_entity_poly.type
_entity_poly.pdbx_seq_one_letter_code
_entity_poly.pdbx_strand_id
1 'polypeptide(L)'
;MISVPFRSSIAHHHQPASPQMDLASTYRALHRAQYFASLDTTSNHYTNSIPSVTTSTDKTSRPFLIPLYLCGVYIIPAIYLAIPHRSEQSKWIYVARWPLLAGLTWFHVQMILHVSSPNFASAYAAGLLGAWGVIWNLTVLVWTRPQWDGKRVEVRRRMNNSNTVFSAGRRDEAAGGQSSSFGAIESSGRNGIASSAARKRNGNGHSIGHANGGVDGHTSENEQTHKVQDGLDSRQRAQNGNGHYHGTARPQPCLGDDFEYFWQEFQEDAPFWTRLNWSFDYVAQFRMTGWNCAIPSLPPYEPPLCKGSKQLSLDTLPNRSRDGYTRVTTRRTYIYRTLFLSIIPSYILIDLLAVLLTHDPHFVVGPEHNLPLPQHLAALHPAARFLWRQVLSLLAILSALHLVLNFGQLCLCLFCRPLLGFRAEPWHLPSIMGSFTQVLDRGLSGFWGSWWHQTFRFGFSAPTKYLLRYGYITKGTLAADAASFAIAFVQSGFLHAAGSYTTVPESKWWMPPLTFLLSGVGMLLQQNLARLLWSRTSLSREATPRWVRRAANLVFVLAWLSLTAWPLLDDFGRAGLWLYEPVPVSLFRPLTKLGDLADRRVWRWDHDFFPRWYRGRSLLWDTGLGV
;
A
#
# COMPACT_ATOMS: atom_id res chain seq x y z
N MET A 1 -89.90 1.69 -37.25
CA MET A 1 -89.24 0.60 -38.01
C MET A 1 -87.74 0.86 -37.99
N ILE A 2 -86.99 0.10 -37.17
CA ILE A 2 -85.91 -0.84 -37.59
C ILE A 2 -84.55 -0.09 -37.71
N SER A 3 -83.42 -0.39 -37.05
CA SER A 3 -82.97 -1.42 -36.09
C SER A 3 -81.50 -1.13 -35.62
N VAL A 4 -81.24 -1.17 -34.30
CA VAL A 4 -80.16 -1.80 -33.48
C VAL A 4 -78.87 -2.35 -34.19
N PRO A 5 -77.67 -2.53 -33.54
CA PRO A 5 -76.91 -1.81 -32.49
C PRO A 5 -75.41 -1.53 -32.86
N PHE A 6 -74.64 -0.81 -32.02
CA PHE A 6 -73.19 -1.02 -31.94
C PHE A 6 -72.73 -1.22 -30.49
N ARG A 7 -71.87 -2.24 -30.32
CA ARG A 7 -71.47 -2.90 -29.07
C ARG A 7 -70.67 -2.01 -28.12
N SER A 8 -70.92 -2.24 -26.83
CA SER A 8 -70.01 -2.01 -25.72
C SER A 8 -68.67 -2.73 -25.92
N SER A 9 -67.56 -2.01 -25.78
CA SER A 9 -66.29 -2.61 -25.40
C SER A 9 -65.80 -1.93 -24.12
N ILE A 10 -65.73 -2.74 -23.07
CA ILE A 10 -65.20 -2.41 -21.76
C ILE A 10 -63.72 -2.06 -21.96
N ALA A 11 -63.40 -0.77 -21.89
CA ALA A 11 -62.02 -0.34 -21.70
C ALA A 11 -61.63 -0.74 -20.28
N HIS A 12 -60.89 -1.83 -20.16
CA HIS A 12 -60.14 -2.15 -18.96
C HIS A 12 -59.32 -0.92 -18.58
N HIS A 13 -59.65 -0.32 -17.44
CA HIS A 13 -58.76 0.56 -16.72
C HIS A 13 -57.49 -0.23 -16.40
N HIS A 14 -56.47 -0.10 -17.25
CA HIS A 14 -55.09 -0.22 -16.78
C HIS A 14 -54.86 0.97 -15.86
N GLN A 15 -55.05 0.75 -14.56
CA GLN A 15 -54.29 1.49 -13.56
C GLN A 15 -52.81 1.39 -13.96
N PRO A 16 -52.08 2.51 -14.09
CA PRO A 16 -50.63 2.41 -14.18
C PRO A 16 -50.17 1.84 -12.85
N ALA A 17 -49.65 0.61 -12.86
CA ALA A 17 -48.83 0.12 -11.77
C ALA A 17 -47.71 1.15 -11.57
N SER A 18 -47.70 1.82 -10.41
CA SER A 18 -46.63 2.73 -10.04
C SER A 18 -45.30 1.99 -10.19
N PRO A 19 -44.34 2.46 -11.00
CA PRO A 19 -43.03 1.86 -11.05
C PRO A 19 -42.37 2.18 -9.72
N GLN A 20 -42.35 1.20 -8.82
CA GLN A 20 -41.70 1.30 -7.52
C GLN A 20 -40.18 1.36 -7.80
N MET A 21 -39.68 2.57 -8.02
CA MET A 21 -38.31 2.84 -8.42
C MET A 21 -37.34 2.15 -7.44
N ASP A 22 -36.39 1.35 -7.97
CA ASP A 22 -35.42 0.60 -7.17
C ASP A 22 -34.75 1.50 -6.12
N LEU A 23 -34.80 1.09 -4.84
CA LEU A 23 -34.30 1.87 -3.71
C LEU A 23 -32.84 2.27 -3.90
N ALA A 24 -32.00 1.35 -4.39
CA ALA A 24 -30.59 1.62 -4.63
C ALA A 24 -30.41 2.66 -5.74
N SER A 25 -31.06 2.49 -6.89
CA SER A 25 -31.02 3.47 -7.99
C SER A 25 -31.54 4.86 -7.57
N THR A 26 -32.61 4.90 -6.78
CA THR A 26 -33.21 6.13 -6.26
C THR A 26 -32.23 6.87 -5.35
N TYR A 27 -31.60 6.14 -4.43
CA TYR A 27 -30.64 6.71 -3.50
C TYR A 27 -29.38 7.21 -4.21
N ARG A 28 -28.88 6.50 -5.24
CA ARG A 28 -27.79 6.98 -6.10
C ARG A 28 -28.17 8.29 -6.79
N ALA A 29 -29.35 8.37 -7.40
CA ALA A 29 -29.81 9.56 -8.10
C ALA A 29 -29.98 10.76 -7.15
N LEU A 30 -30.48 10.52 -5.93
CA LEU A 30 -30.62 11.55 -4.89
C LEU A 30 -29.27 12.18 -4.53
N HIS A 31 -28.29 11.36 -4.15
CA HIS A 31 -26.97 11.86 -3.75
C HIS A 31 -26.19 12.49 -4.90
N ARG A 32 -26.37 11.96 -6.12
CA ARG A 32 -25.86 12.59 -7.32
C ARG A 32 -26.42 14.01 -7.48
N ALA A 33 -27.74 14.18 -7.34
CA ALA A 33 -28.38 15.49 -7.43
C ALA A 33 -27.90 16.44 -6.32
N GLN A 34 -27.76 15.96 -5.08
CA GLN A 34 -27.23 16.73 -3.97
C GLN A 34 -25.79 17.23 -4.23
N TYR A 35 -24.93 16.36 -4.78
CA TYR A 35 -23.58 16.75 -5.17
C TYR A 35 -23.57 17.90 -6.18
N PHE A 36 -24.34 17.78 -7.26
CA PHE A 36 -24.39 18.84 -8.28
C PHE A 36 -24.99 20.14 -7.76
N ALA A 37 -26.03 20.07 -6.93
CA ALA A 37 -26.59 21.24 -6.27
C ALA A 37 -25.52 21.95 -5.42
N SER A 38 -24.68 21.19 -4.69
CA SER A 38 -23.60 21.76 -3.87
C SER A 38 -22.47 22.42 -4.69
N LEU A 39 -22.21 21.91 -5.92
CA LEU A 39 -21.29 22.54 -6.86
C LEU A 39 -21.88 23.87 -7.37
N ASP A 40 -23.17 23.91 -7.67
CA ASP A 40 -23.84 25.10 -8.21
C ASP A 40 -23.97 26.22 -7.17
N THR A 41 -24.22 25.91 -5.89
CA THR A 41 -24.19 26.91 -4.79
C THR A 41 -22.81 27.57 -4.65
N THR A 42 -21.74 26.83 -4.96
CA THR A 42 -20.37 27.38 -4.99
C THR A 42 -20.20 28.39 -6.15
N SER A 43 -21.02 28.31 -7.20
CA SER A 43 -20.99 29.21 -8.36
C SER A 43 -21.80 30.50 -8.17
N ASN A 44 -22.90 30.47 -7.40
CA ASN A 44 -23.95 31.51 -7.41
C ASN A 44 -24.00 32.45 -6.18
N HIS A 45 -23.03 32.41 -5.27
CA HIS A 45 -23.13 33.12 -3.98
C HIS A 45 -22.99 34.68 -4.03
N TYR A 46 -23.43 35.34 -5.10
CA TYR A 46 -23.56 36.81 -5.19
C TYR A 46 -24.88 37.32 -5.78
N THR A 47 -25.88 36.47 -6.05
CA THR A 47 -27.22 36.95 -6.43
C THR A 47 -28.19 36.78 -5.27
N ASN A 48 -28.68 37.90 -4.76
CA ASN A 48 -29.69 38.02 -3.71
C ASN A 48 -30.81 36.96 -3.82
N SER A 49 -31.08 36.24 -2.72
CA SER A 49 -32.39 36.16 -2.04
C SER A 49 -32.83 34.78 -1.51
N ILE A 50 -33.43 34.85 -0.31
CA ILE A 50 -34.37 33.96 0.42
C ILE A 50 -33.81 32.68 1.11
N PRO A 51 -34.01 32.53 2.45
CA PRO A 51 -33.65 31.31 3.18
C PRO A 51 -34.72 30.24 2.98
N SER A 52 -34.35 29.12 2.36
CA SER A 52 -35.18 27.90 2.33
C SER A 52 -34.50 26.78 3.12
N VAL A 53 -35.20 26.38 4.19
CA VAL A 53 -35.09 25.12 4.95
C VAL A 53 -33.68 24.70 5.37
N THR A 54 -33.31 25.15 6.57
CA THR A 54 -32.22 24.62 7.38
C THR A 54 -32.42 23.14 7.72
N THR A 55 -31.62 22.24 7.12
CA THR A 55 -31.10 21.03 7.78
C THR A 55 -29.91 20.47 6.99
N SER A 56 -28.82 20.22 7.73
CA SER A 56 -27.48 19.76 7.30
C SER A 56 -26.57 20.86 6.74
N THR A 57 -25.36 20.92 7.28
CA THR A 57 -24.31 21.93 7.04
C THR A 57 -24.12 22.22 5.56
N ASP A 58 -24.18 23.50 5.17
CA ASP A 58 -23.83 24.02 3.82
C ASP A 58 -22.39 23.65 3.46
N LYS A 59 -22.17 22.41 3.02
CA LYS A 59 -20.88 21.93 2.58
C LYS A 59 -20.76 22.21 1.10
N THR A 60 -20.21 23.39 0.77
CA THR A 60 -19.79 23.70 -0.60
C THR A 60 -18.74 22.69 -1.04
N SER A 61 -19.09 21.82 -1.99
CA SER A 61 -18.19 20.78 -2.47
C SER A 61 -17.38 21.27 -3.68
N ARG A 62 -16.19 20.72 -3.86
CA ARG A 62 -15.31 20.86 -5.01
C ARG A 62 -15.09 19.49 -5.65
N PRO A 63 -14.88 19.44 -6.97
CA PRO A 63 -14.65 18.17 -7.65
C PRO A 63 -13.31 17.56 -7.25
N PHE A 64 -13.24 16.23 -7.25
CA PHE A 64 -11.99 15.51 -7.06
C PHE A 64 -11.16 15.51 -8.35
N LEU A 65 -10.27 16.50 -8.47
CA LEU A 65 -9.43 16.75 -9.64
C LEU A 65 -8.12 15.94 -9.65
N ILE A 66 -7.85 15.28 -10.77
CA ILE A 66 -6.63 14.53 -11.04
C ILE A 66 -5.91 15.19 -12.24
N PRO A 67 -4.60 15.50 -12.15
CA PRO A 67 -3.63 15.08 -11.13
C PRO A 67 -3.46 16.01 -9.92
N LEU A 68 -4.18 17.14 -9.83
CA LEU A 68 -3.97 18.18 -8.81
C LEU A 68 -3.79 17.62 -7.39
N TYR A 69 -4.74 16.80 -6.93
CA TYR A 69 -4.72 16.30 -5.56
C TYR A 69 -3.68 15.21 -5.31
N LEU A 70 -3.16 14.58 -6.38
CA LEU A 70 -2.02 13.66 -6.29
C LEU A 70 -0.68 14.41 -6.14
N CYS A 71 -0.59 15.67 -6.59
CA CYS A 71 0.63 16.46 -6.50
C CYS A 71 1.13 16.61 -5.07
N GLY A 72 0.23 16.85 -4.11
CA GLY A 72 0.56 17.02 -2.69
C GLY A 72 1.02 15.75 -1.98
N VAL A 73 0.77 14.57 -2.57
CA VAL A 73 1.23 13.28 -2.02
C VAL A 73 2.53 12.82 -2.68
N TYR A 74 2.63 12.97 -4.01
CA TYR A 74 3.73 12.38 -4.78
C TYR A 74 4.73 13.40 -5.31
N ILE A 75 4.26 14.46 -5.97
CA ILE A 75 5.11 15.32 -6.81
C ILE A 75 5.90 16.32 -5.95
N ILE A 76 5.21 17.10 -5.12
CA ILE A 76 5.83 18.14 -4.30
C ILE A 76 6.89 17.56 -3.33
N PRO A 77 6.59 16.53 -2.51
CA PRO A 77 7.61 15.93 -1.65
C PRO A 77 8.77 15.29 -2.44
N ALA A 78 8.53 14.72 -3.62
CA ALA A 78 9.60 14.19 -4.47
C ALA A 78 10.52 15.29 -5.01
N ILE A 79 9.98 16.43 -5.44
CA ILE A 79 10.77 17.59 -5.89
C ILE A 79 11.62 18.12 -4.73
N TYR A 80 11.04 18.29 -3.55
CA TYR A 80 11.77 18.72 -2.36
C TYR A 80 12.92 17.76 -2.02
N LEU A 81 12.63 16.45 -1.96
CA LEU A 81 13.63 15.43 -1.67
C LEU A 81 14.70 15.28 -2.77
N ALA A 82 14.47 15.78 -3.98
CA ALA A 82 15.47 15.80 -5.05
C ALA A 82 16.55 16.88 -4.85
N ILE A 83 16.33 17.83 -3.94
CA ILE A 83 17.28 18.89 -3.61
C ILE A 83 18.23 18.38 -2.51
N PRO A 84 19.56 18.40 -2.69
CA PRO A 84 20.49 17.90 -1.67
C PRO A 84 20.38 18.64 -0.33
N HIS A 85 20.18 17.90 0.76
CA HIS A 85 20.03 18.42 2.13
C HIS A 85 21.26 18.17 3.02
N ARG A 86 22.22 17.37 2.55
CA ARG A 86 23.39 16.99 3.36
C ARG A 86 24.54 18.00 3.31
N SER A 87 24.60 18.84 2.28
CA SER A 87 25.62 19.88 2.14
C SER A 87 25.47 20.94 3.24
N GLU A 88 26.60 21.45 3.74
CA GLU A 88 26.59 22.55 4.71
C GLU A 88 25.85 23.79 4.21
N GLN A 89 25.89 24.02 2.90
CA GLN A 89 25.27 25.16 2.24
C GLN A 89 23.73 25.02 2.14
N SER A 90 23.19 23.82 2.32
CA SER A 90 21.75 23.53 2.18
C SER A 90 21.02 23.28 3.51
N LYS A 91 21.63 23.63 4.64
CA LYS A 91 20.99 23.56 5.98
C LYS A 91 19.63 24.30 6.02
N TRP A 92 19.53 25.46 5.38
CA TRP A 92 18.28 26.22 5.28
C TRP A 92 17.20 25.49 4.47
N ILE A 93 17.58 24.76 3.42
CA ILE A 93 16.67 23.94 2.62
C ILE A 93 16.10 22.82 3.47
N TYR A 94 16.96 22.15 4.26
CA TYR A 94 16.48 21.11 5.17
C TYR A 94 15.50 21.65 6.22
N VAL A 95 15.69 22.88 6.71
CA VAL A 95 14.75 23.56 7.61
C VAL A 95 13.45 23.94 6.90
N ALA A 96 13.50 24.25 5.58
CA ALA A 96 12.33 24.58 4.78
C ALA A 96 11.29 23.45 4.66
N ARG A 97 11.60 22.22 5.10
CA ARG A 97 10.59 21.16 5.27
C ARG A 97 9.42 21.57 6.17
N TRP A 98 9.63 22.46 7.16
CA TRP A 98 8.58 22.85 8.09
C TRP A 98 7.52 23.74 7.43
N PRO A 99 7.86 24.86 6.76
CA PRO A 99 6.88 25.60 5.99
C PRO A 99 6.28 24.77 4.84
N LEU A 100 7.08 23.91 4.20
CA LEU A 100 6.57 22.97 3.20
C LEU A 100 5.51 22.01 3.77
N LEU A 101 5.80 21.39 4.92
CA LEU A 101 4.89 20.49 5.61
C LEU A 101 3.62 21.21 6.04
N ALA A 102 3.72 22.45 6.53
CA ALA A 102 2.57 23.27 6.89
C ALA A 102 1.68 23.53 5.66
N GLY A 103 2.27 23.92 4.52
CA GLY A 103 1.56 24.12 3.27
C GLY A 103 0.90 22.85 2.73
N LEU A 104 1.60 21.71 2.76
CA LEU A 104 1.06 20.41 2.33
C LEU A 104 -0.05 19.91 3.27
N THR A 105 0.11 20.09 4.58
CA THR A 105 -0.91 19.74 5.56
C THR A 105 -2.16 20.58 5.34
N TRP A 106 -2.00 21.90 5.17
CA TRP A 106 -3.10 22.79 4.83
C TRP A 106 -3.78 22.36 3.53
N PHE A 107 -3.03 22.08 2.47
CA PHE A 107 -3.55 21.60 1.18
C PHE A 107 -4.41 20.33 1.34
N HIS A 108 -3.93 19.34 2.09
CA HIS A 108 -4.66 18.08 2.32
C HIS A 108 -5.86 18.26 3.24
N VAL A 109 -5.79 19.15 4.23
CA VAL A 109 -6.94 19.53 5.06
C VAL A 109 -8.00 20.24 4.22
N GLN A 110 -7.62 21.14 3.32
CA GLN A 110 -8.55 21.76 2.37
C GLN A 110 -9.23 20.73 1.48
N MET A 111 -8.50 19.70 1.05
CA MET A 111 -9.09 18.58 0.31
C MET A 111 -10.12 17.83 1.15
N ILE A 112 -9.82 17.45 2.39
CA ILE A 112 -10.79 16.76 3.27
C ILE A 112 -12.04 17.61 3.50
N LEU A 113 -11.86 18.91 3.72
CA LEU A 113 -12.96 19.80 4.07
C LEU A 113 -13.90 20.09 2.89
N HIS A 114 -13.36 20.20 1.67
CA HIS A 114 -14.11 20.75 0.54
C HIS A 114 -14.25 19.81 -0.65
N VAL A 115 -13.51 18.71 -0.75
CA VAL A 115 -13.55 17.85 -1.95
C VAL A 115 -14.52 16.69 -1.78
N SER A 116 -15.30 16.44 -2.82
CA SER A 116 -16.20 15.30 -2.92
C SER A 116 -16.34 14.84 -4.38
N SER A 117 -17.21 13.87 -4.62
CA SER A 117 -17.49 13.31 -5.93
C SER A 117 -18.90 12.69 -5.96
N PRO A 118 -19.58 12.68 -7.12
CA PRO A 118 -20.86 11.98 -7.25
C PRO A 118 -20.68 10.45 -7.17
N ASN A 119 -19.48 9.95 -7.48
CA ASN A 119 -19.10 8.57 -7.28
C ASN A 119 -18.69 8.34 -5.81
N PHE A 120 -19.44 7.49 -5.09
CA PHE A 120 -19.23 7.21 -3.66
C PHE A 120 -17.81 6.74 -3.33
N ALA A 121 -17.23 5.85 -4.15
CA ALA A 121 -15.88 5.35 -3.91
C ALA A 121 -14.83 6.43 -4.13
N SER A 122 -14.96 7.25 -5.19
CA SER A 122 -14.07 8.38 -5.44
C SER A 122 -14.19 9.45 -4.36
N ALA A 123 -15.40 9.73 -3.86
CA ALA A 123 -15.62 10.67 -2.76
C ALA A 123 -14.93 10.18 -1.49
N TYR A 124 -15.10 8.91 -1.13
CA TYR A 124 -14.39 8.31 0.02
C TYR A 124 -12.87 8.31 -0.20
N ALA A 125 -12.41 7.97 -1.39
CA ALA A 125 -10.99 7.95 -1.75
C ALA A 125 -10.34 9.32 -1.67
N ALA A 126 -11.05 10.41 -1.98
CA ALA A 126 -10.54 11.78 -1.82
C ALA A 126 -10.16 12.06 -0.36
N GLY A 127 -11.02 11.69 0.59
CA GLY A 127 -10.73 11.82 2.02
C GLY A 127 -9.59 10.91 2.47
N LEU A 128 -9.56 9.66 2.02
CA LEU A 128 -8.43 8.74 2.29
C LEU A 128 -7.10 9.34 1.80
N LEU A 129 -7.10 9.90 0.58
CA LEU A 129 -5.92 10.51 -0.01
C LEU A 129 -5.46 11.73 0.78
N GLY A 130 -6.39 12.52 1.34
CA GLY A 130 -6.06 13.70 2.13
C GLY A 130 -5.44 13.35 3.46
N ALA A 131 -6.08 12.45 4.19
CA ALA A 131 -5.53 11.96 5.45
C ALA A 131 -4.20 11.25 5.24
N TRP A 132 -4.10 10.42 4.20
CA TRP A 132 -2.84 9.80 3.82
C TRP A 132 -1.79 10.83 3.43
N GLY A 133 -2.14 11.88 2.70
CA GLY A 133 -1.24 12.97 2.34
C GLY A 133 -0.62 13.64 3.56
N VAL A 134 -1.40 13.89 4.62
CA VAL A 134 -0.87 14.41 5.90
C VAL A 134 0.09 13.41 6.54
N ILE A 135 -0.34 12.15 6.70
CA ILE A 135 0.46 11.09 7.33
C ILE A 135 1.76 10.83 6.57
N TRP A 136 1.68 10.80 5.25
CA TRP A 136 2.78 10.48 4.36
C TRP A 136 3.81 11.61 4.30
N ASN A 137 3.36 12.86 4.22
CA ASN A 137 4.28 14.00 4.27
C ASN A 137 5.01 14.10 5.62
N LEU A 138 4.32 13.85 6.74
CA LEU A 138 4.98 13.71 8.04
C LEU A 138 6.00 12.57 8.04
N THR A 139 5.64 11.44 7.42
CA THR A 139 6.53 10.27 7.31
C THR A 139 7.82 10.60 6.57
N VAL A 140 7.72 11.14 5.34
CA VAL A 140 8.88 11.34 4.46
C VAL A 140 9.70 12.58 4.82
N LEU A 141 9.10 13.60 5.44
CA LEU A 141 9.78 14.86 5.79
C LEU A 141 10.28 14.91 7.23
N VAL A 142 9.63 14.21 8.17
CA VAL A 142 9.91 14.33 9.62
C VAL A 142 10.39 13.00 10.20
N TRP A 143 9.60 11.93 10.04
CA TRP A 143 9.85 10.67 10.74
C TRP A 143 10.99 9.85 10.13
N THR A 144 11.29 10.06 8.86
CA THR A 144 12.43 9.45 8.17
C THR A 144 13.44 10.51 7.72
N ARG A 145 14.62 10.03 7.32
CA ARG A 145 15.67 10.86 6.72
C ARG A 145 16.10 10.22 5.40
N PRO A 146 15.26 10.31 4.34
CA PRO A 146 15.44 9.52 3.12
C PRO A 146 16.83 9.70 2.53
N GLN A 147 17.29 10.94 2.38
CA GLN A 147 18.62 11.18 1.81
C GLN A 147 19.73 10.56 2.65
N TRP A 148 19.70 10.56 3.98
CA TRP A 148 20.78 9.99 4.81
C TRP A 148 20.75 8.48 4.90
N ASP A 149 19.58 7.92 5.16
CA ASP A 149 19.45 6.52 5.56
C ASP A 149 18.95 5.62 4.42
N GLY A 150 18.35 6.21 3.38
CA GLY A 150 17.65 5.50 2.31
C GLY A 150 18.60 4.89 1.29
N LYS A 151 18.42 3.60 1.02
CA LYS A 151 19.08 2.88 -0.06
C LYS A 151 18.05 2.09 -0.83
N ARG A 152 18.02 2.25 -2.15
CA ARG A 152 17.16 1.46 -3.04
C ARG A 152 17.97 0.44 -3.80
N VAL A 153 17.33 -0.67 -4.17
CA VAL A 153 17.92 -1.67 -5.05
C VAL A 153 17.88 -1.14 -6.47
N GLU A 154 19.02 -1.17 -7.14
CA GLU A 154 19.15 -0.89 -8.57
C GLU A 154 19.96 -1.96 -9.27
N VAL A 155 19.86 -1.95 -10.60
CA VAL A 155 20.56 -2.89 -11.47
C VAL A 155 21.56 -2.14 -12.33
N ARG A 156 22.79 -2.65 -12.43
CA ARG A 156 23.81 -2.14 -13.35
C ARG A 156 24.44 -3.28 -14.16
N ARG A 157 25.01 -2.95 -15.31
CA ARG A 157 25.78 -3.90 -16.10
C ARG A 157 27.09 -4.22 -15.37
N ARG A 158 27.42 -5.50 -15.27
CA ARG A 158 28.68 -6.01 -14.74
C ARG A 158 29.79 -5.57 -15.68
N MET A 159 30.79 -4.88 -15.13
CA MET A 159 32.02 -4.61 -15.87
C MET A 159 32.87 -5.88 -15.89
N ASN A 160 33.13 -6.43 -17.07
CA ASN A 160 34.11 -7.49 -17.23
C ASN A 160 35.51 -6.91 -17.03
N ASN A 161 36.07 -7.05 -15.83
CA ASN A 161 37.49 -6.79 -15.57
C ASN A 161 38.35 -7.94 -16.12
N SER A 162 38.34 -8.15 -17.44
CA SER A 162 39.17 -9.15 -18.12
C SER A 162 40.38 -8.58 -18.87
N ASN A 163 40.73 -7.30 -18.69
CA ASN A 163 41.85 -6.66 -19.42
C ASN A 163 42.97 -6.07 -18.55
N THR A 164 43.10 -6.46 -17.27
CA THR A 164 44.18 -5.94 -16.40
C THR A 164 44.91 -6.99 -15.58
N VAL A 165 45.07 -8.21 -16.10
CA VAL A 165 46.08 -9.16 -15.61
C VAL A 165 46.60 -9.98 -16.79
N PHE A 166 47.55 -9.46 -17.57
CA PHE A 166 48.60 -10.22 -18.28
C PHE A 166 49.53 -9.26 -19.03
N SER A 167 50.44 -8.62 -18.29
CA SER A 167 51.78 -8.27 -18.77
C SER A 167 52.59 -7.72 -17.60
N ALA A 168 53.04 -8.64 -16.75
CA ALA A 168 54.19 -8.40 -15.89
C ALA A 168 54.86 -9.75 -15.64
N GLY A 169 55.98 -9.97 -16.31
CA GLY A 169 57.02 -10.90 -15.87
C GLY A 169 57.06 -12.26 -16.54
N ARG A 170 57.67 -12.33 -17.74
CA ARG A 170 58.63 -13.40 -18.04
C ARG A 170 59.68 -12.87 -19.00
N ARG A 171 60.86 -12.56 -18.45
CA ARG A 171 62.13 -12.61 -19.21
C ARG A 171 62.50 -14.09 -19.32
N ASP A 172 62.86 -14.54 -20.52
CA ASP A 172 64.24 -14.87 -20.86
C ASP A 172 64.34 -15.33 -22.33
N GLU A 173 65.32 -14.72 -23.01
CA GLU A 173 66.19 -15.15 -24.12
C GLU A 173 65.76 -16.30 -25.06
N ALA A 174 65.74 -16.03 -26.38
CA ALA A 174 66.89 -16.25 -27.26
C ALA A 174 66.53 -16.19 -28.77
N ALA A 175 67.42 -15.53 -29.52
CA ALA A 175 67.86 -15.81 -30.89
C ALA A 175 66.90 -15.79 -32.09
N GLY A 176 67.20 -14.86 -33.02
CA GLY A 176 67.43 -15.19 -34.43
C GLY A 176 66.32 -14.80 -35.41
N GLY A 177 66.67 -14.00 -36.42
CA GLY A 177 65.93 -13.99 -37.70
C GLY A 177 65.65 -12.62 -38.29
N GLN A 178 66.51 -12.24 -39.23
CA GLN A 178 66.53 -11.08 -40.14
C GLN A 178 65.24 -10.71 -40.91
N SER A 179 65.31 -9.47 -41.42
CA SER A 179 64.70 -8.89 -42.66
C SER A 179 63.30 -8.27 -42.51
N SER A 180 63.17 -6.93 -42.52
CA SER A 180 63.01 -6.03 -43.68
C SER A 180 61.55 -6.09 -44.22
N SER A 181 60.82 -5.02 -44.56
CA SER A 181 61.19 -3.66 -44.96
C SER A 181 59.94 -2.75 -45.09
N PHE A 182 60.20 -1.44 -45.08
CA PHE A 182 59.54 -0.32 -45.79
C PHE A 182 58.17 0.30 -45.39
N GLY A 183 58.23 1.65 -45.22
CA GLY A 183 57.22 2.64 -45.65
C GLY A 183 56.48 3.36 -44.51
N ALA A 184 57.03 4.35 -43.79
CA ALA A 184 57.44 5.73 -44.16
C ALA A 184 56.31 6.80 -44.05
N ILE A 185 56.75 7.97 -43.54
CA ILE A 185 56.27 9.36 -43.76
C ILE A 185 55.58 10.10 -42.59
N GLU A 186 56.41 10.93 -41.94
CA GLU A 186 56.28 12.37 -41.56
C GLU A 186 55.22 12.84 -40.55
N SER A 187 55.39 13.93 -39.78
CA SER A 187 56.53 14.74 -39.30
C SER A 187 55.95 15.84 -38.39
N SER A 188 56.80 16.47 -37.57
CA SER A 188 56.63 17.76 -36.85
C SER A 188 55.70 17.78 -35.60
N GLY A 189 56.03 18.42 -34.47
CA GLY A 189 57.23 19.16 -34.08
C GLY A 189 57.14 19.69 -32.63
N ARG A 190 58.32 19.88 -32.03
CA ARG A 190 58.71 20.83 -30.96
C ARG A 190 58.21 20.68 -29.50
N ASN A 191 59.18 20.24 -28.69
CA ASN A 191 59.84 20.92 -27.56
C ASN A 191 59.03 21.58 -26.43
N GLY A 192 59.30 21.08 -25.21
CA GLY A 192 59.17 21.79 -23.94
C GLY A 192 59.84 21.00 -22.80
N ILE A 193 61.09 21.33 -22.50
CA ILE A 193 61.91 20.77 -21.41
C ILE A 193 61.57 21.50 -20.10
N ALA A 194 61.33 20.77 -19.00
CA ALA A 194 61.74 21.17 -17.66
C ALA A 194 61.78 19.96 -16.71
N SER A 195 62.95 19.75 -16.13
CA SER A 195 63.32 18.76 -15.14
C SER A 195 62.92 19.18 -13.73
N SER A 196 62.60 18.22 -12.85
CA SER A 196 63.28 18.04 -11.55
C SER A 196 62.63 16.97 -10.66
N ALA A 197 63.42 15.91 -10.46
CA ALA A 197 63.67 15.16 -9.24
C ALA A 197 62.54 14.93 -8.20
N ALA A 198 62.14 13.65 -8.15
CA ALA A 198 61.53 13.01 -7.01
C ALA A 198 62.48 12.93 -5.80
N ARG A 199 61.93 13.10 -4.58
CA ARG A 199 62.55 12.59 -3.34
C ARG A 199 61.47 11.93 -2.47
N LYS A 200 61.52 10.60 -2.42
CA LYS A 200 60.85 9.75 -1.42
C LYS A 200 61.38 10.08 -0.03
N ARG A 201 60.51 10.12 0.98
CA ARG A 201 60.91 9.94 2.38
C ARG A 201 59.85 9.14 3.15
N ASN A 202 60.25 7.95 3.59
CA ASN A 202 59.61 7.15 4.62
C ASN A 202 59.74 7.87 5.98
N GLY A 203 58.73 7.72 6.84
CA GLY A 203 58.79 8.10 8.25
C GLY A 203 57.71 7.41 9.06
N ASN A 204 58.12 6.38 9.83
CA ASN A 204 57.37 5.82 10.95
C ASN A 204 57.27 6.85 12.09
N GLY A 205 56.17 6.82 12.85
CA GLY A 205 56.04 7.55 14.11
C GLY A 205 54.79 7.14 14.88
N HIS A 206 54.99 6.31 15.91
CA HIS A 206 54.02 6.01 16.97
C HIS A 206 53.74 7.25 17.83
N SER A 207 52.52 7.37 18.35
CA SER A 207 52.30 7.87 19.72
C SER A 207 50.98 7.33 20.30
N ILE A 208 51.07 7.03 21.60
CA ILE A 208 50.13 6.36 22.49
C ILE A 208 49.36 7.43 23.27
N GLY A 209 48.10 7.15 23.63
CA GLY A 209 47.33 7.93 24.58
C GLY A 209 46.13 7.15 25.11
N HIS A 210 46.34 6.40 26.20
CA HIS A 210 45.32 5.77 27.02
C HIS A 210 44.59 6.80 27.91
N ALA A 211 43.30 6.57 28.18
CA ALA A 211 42.70 6.83 29.48
C ALA A 211 41.57 5.82 29.73
N ASN A 212 41.75 5.03 30.80
CA ASN A 212 40.84 4.02 31.31
C ASN A 212 39.71 4.64 32.16
N GLY A 213 38.60 3.92 32.25
CA GLY A 213 37.59 4.05 33.29
C GLY A 213 36.65 2.85 33.24
N GLY A 214 37.09 1.71 33.79
CA GLY A 214 36.28 0.52 33.99
C GLY A 214 35.64 0.51 35.38
N VAL A 215 34.42 -0.02 35.46
CA VAL A 215 33.89 -0.73 36.64
C VAL A 215 33.06 -1.92 36.13
N ASP A 216 33.35 -3.07 36.72
CA ASP A 216 32.95 -4.42 36.35
C ASP A 216 31.49 -4.78 36.61
N GLY A 217 31.04 -5.82 35.88
CA GLY A 217 29.79 -6.56 36.12
C GLY A 217 29.68 -7.81 35.24
N HIS A 218 30.50 -8.83 35.52
CA HIS A 218 30.29 -10.25 35.15
C HIS A 218 28.90 -10.71 35.64
N THR A 219 28.05 -11.54 35.02
CA THR A 219 28.09 -12.78 34.18
C THR A 219 26.67 -12.90 33.57
N SER A 220 26.31 -13.58 32.48
CA SER A 220 26.64 -14.94 32.03
C SER A 220 26.29 -15.12 30.53
N GLU A 221 27.28 -15.39 29.69
CA GLU A 221 27.12 -15.98 28.35
C GLU A 221 27.86 -17.32 28.34
N ASN A 222 27.15 -18.44 28.15
CA ASN A 222 27.70 -19.67 27.59
C ASN A 222 26.58 -20.68 27.34
N GLU A 223 25.95 -20.66 26.15
CA GLU A 223 25.27 -21.87 25.61
C GLU A 223 24.84 -21.80 24.13
N GLN A 224 25.44 -20.96 23.27
CA GLN A 224 25.02 -20.87 21.85
C GLN A 224 26.12 -21.09 20.80
N THR A 225 27.38 -21.22 21.19
CA THR A 225 28.50 -21.35 20.24
C THR A 225 28.80 -22.80 19.82
N HIS A 226 28.31 -23.82 20.53
CA HIS A 226 28.62 -25.22 20.19
C HIS A 226 27.64 -25.92 19.25
N LYS A 227 26.45 -25.36 18.95
CA LYS A 227 25.47 -26.01 18.05
C LYS A 227 25.53 -25.57 16.59
N VAL A 228 26.33 -24.54 16.25
CA VAL A 228 26.42 -24.00 14.88
C VAL A 228 27.48 -24.72 14.06
N GLN A 229 28.53 -25.23 14.71
CA GLN A 229 29.65 -25.90 14.02
C GLN A 229 29.26 -27.30 13.51
N ASP A 230 28.53 -28.10 14.31
CA ASP A 230 28.12 -29.47 13.93
C ASP A 230 27.11 -29.51 12.75
N GLY A 231 26.40 -28.40 12.51
CA GLY A 231 25.45 -28.27 11.40
C GLY A 231 26.10 -28.00 10.04
N LEU A 232 27.35 -27.54 10.01
CA LEU A 232 28.09 -27.23 8.78
C LEU A 232 28.78 -28.47 8.20
N ASP A 233 29.36 -29.32 9.06
CA ASP A 233 30.04 -30.54 8.62
C ASP A 233 29.07 -31.63 8.14
N SER A 234 27.86 -31.66 8.71
CA SER A 234 26.78 -32.55 8.28
C SER A 234 26.20 -32.22 6.89
N ARG A 235 26.44 -31.01 6.37
CA ARG A 235 25.91 -30.57 5.05
C ARG A 235 26.87 -30.78 3.89
N GLN A 236 28.18 -30.89 4.14
CA GLN A 236 29.15 -31.23 3.09
C GLN A 236 29.07 -32.71 2.68
N ARG A 237 28.57 -33.60 3.54
CA ARG A 237 28.48 -35.04 3.24
C ARG A 237 27.28 -35.45 2.37
N ALA A 238 26.32 -34.55 2.14
CA ALA A 238 25.15 -34.79 1.29
C ALA A 238 25.32 -34.34 -0.17
N GLN A 239 26.48 -33.79 -0.55
CA GLN A 239 26.74 -33.30 -1.91
C GLN A 239 27.36 -34.33 -2.88
N ASN A 240 27.70 -35.55 -2.42
CA ASN A 240 28.27 -36.61 -3.27
C ASN A 240 27.26 -37.72 -3.63
N GLY A 241 26.09 -37.33 -4.13
CA GLY A 241 25.13 -38.25 -4.75
C GLY A 241 25.05 -37.99 -6.26
N ASN A 242 25.82 -38.75 -7.04
CA ASN A 242 25.75 -38.74 -8.50
C ASN A 242 24.37 -39.23 -8.98
N GLY A 243 23.56 -38.33 -9.53
CA GLY A 243 22.30 -38.65 -10.20
C GLY A 243 22.19 -37.86 -11.51
N HIS A 244 22.53 -38.52 -12.61
CA HIS A 244 22.26 -38.03 -13.96
C HIS A 244 20.75 -37.93 -14.20
N TYR A 245 20.23 -36.71 -14.39
CA TYR A 245 18.93 -36.48 -15.04
C TYR A 245 19.14 -35.55 -16.23
N HIS A 246 19.07 -36.13 -17.42
CA HIS A 246 18.88 -35.40 -18.68
C HIS A 246 17.44 -34.88 -18.71
N GLY A 247 17.28 -33.56 -18.65
CA GLY A 247 16.01 -32.87 -18.82
C GLY A 247 16.27 -31.47 -19.35
N THR A 248 16.25 -31.32 -20.66
CA THR A 248 16.46 -30.07 -21.40
C THR A 248 15.26 -29.13 -21.23
N ALA A 249 15.25 -28.39 -20.12
CA ALA A 249 14.50 -27.15 -20.00
C ALA A 249 15.47 -26.06 -19.53
N ARG A 250 15.98 -25.26 -20.46
CA ARG A 250 16.77 -24.07 -20.14
C ARG A 250 15.92 -23.15 -19.26
N PRO A 251 16.37 -22.79 -18.04
CA PRO A 251 15.78 -21.68 -17.31
C PRO A 251 15.96 -20.43 -18.18
N GLN A 252 14.86 -19.75 -18.48
CA GLN A 252 14.91 -18.45 -19.14
C GLN A 252 15.60 -17.47 -18.18
N PRO A 253 16.67 -16.76 -18.57
CA PRO A 253 17.49 -16.04 -17.61
C PRO A 253 16.70 -14.86 -17.03
N CYS A 254 16.48 -14.90 -15.72
CA CYS A 254 16.46 -13.71 -14.88
C CYS A 254 17.68 -12.87 -15.27
N LEU A 255 17.52 -11.59 -15.62
CA LEU A 255 18.59 -10.60 -15.92
C LEU A 255 19.95 -11.26 -16.22
N GLY A 256 20.25 -11.51 -17.51
CA GLY A 256 21.42 -12.29 -17.93
C GLY A 256 22.70 -11.95 -17.16
N ASP A 257 23.65 -12.90 -17.09
CA ASP A 257 24.89 -12.87 -16.29
C ASP A 257 25.74 -11.57 -16.37
N ASP A 258 25.39 -10.70 -17.32
CA ASP A 258 25.82 -9.33 -17.54
C ASP A 258 25.31 -8.30 -16.52
N PHE A 259 24.38 -8.58 -15.61
CA PHE A 259 23.82 -7.58 -14.69
C PHE A 259 23.98 -7.95 -13.21
N GLU A 260 24.22 -6.94 -12.36
CA GLU A 260 24.30 -7.11 -10.92
C GLU A 260 23.41 -6.13 -10.17
N TYR A 261 22.85 -6.62 -9.06
CA TYR A 261 22.08 -5.83 -8.10
C TYR A 261 23.02 -5.08 -7.16
N PHE A 262 22.71 -3.82 -6.89
CA PHE A 262 23.44 -3.03 -5.89
C PHE A 262 22.49 -2.09 -5.15
N TRP A 263 22.93 -1.59 -3.98
CA TRP A 263 22.18 -0.64 -3.18
C TRP A 263 22.61 0.78 -3.51
N GLN A 264 21.74 1.52 -4.19
CA GLN A 264 21.94 2.91 -4.56
C GLN A 264 21.50 3.84 -3.41
N GLU A 265 22.48 4.56 -2.85
CA GLU A 265 22.24 5.68 -1.94
C GLU A 265 21.83 6.94 -2.71
N PHE A 266 21.38 7.98 -2.00
CA PHE A 266 21.15 9.29 -2.61
C PHE A 266 22.45 9.86 -3.19
N GLN A 267 22.44 10.20 -4.48
CA GLN A 267 23.60 10.74 -5.20
C GLN A 267 23.48 12.26 -5.28
N GLU A 268 24.21 12.97 -4.42
CA GLU A 268 24.14 14.44 -4.31
C GLU A 268 24.58 15.14 -5.60
N ASP A 269 25.68 14.67 -6.19
CA ASP A 269 26.29 15.26 -7.39
C ASP A 269 25.63 14.82 -8.71
N ALA A 270 24.62 13.94 -8.65
CA ALA A 270 23.93 13.48 -9.85
C ALA A 270 23.03 14.59 -10.46
N PRO A 271 22.69 14.53 -11.76
CA PRO A 271 21.74 15.46 -12.36
C PRO A 271 20.39 15.48 -11.62
N PHE A 272 19.69 16.62 -11.65
CA PHE A 272 18.40 16.80 -10.96
C PHE A 272 17.41 15.69 -11.29
N TRP A 273 17.29 15.29 -12.57
CA TRP A 273 16.38 14.23 -12.99
C TRP A 273 16.69 12.86 -12.38
N THR A 274 17.97 12.55 -12.15
CA THR A 274 18.38 11.32 -11.45
C THR A 274 17.95 11.37 -9.98
N ARG A 275 18.14 12.51 -9.31
CA ARG A 275 17.70 12.71 -7.92
C ARG A 275 16.19 12.73 -7.79
N LEU A 276 15.48 13.30 -8.76
CA LEU A 276 14.02 13.30 -8.82
C LEU A 276 13.47 11.90 -9.04
N ASN A 277 14.08 11.11 -9.94
CA ASN A 277 13.71 9.70 -10.12
C ASN A 277 13.88 8.89 -8.83
N TRP A 278 15.00 9.08 -8.12
CA TRP A 278 15.27 8.46 -6.83
C TRP A 278 14.25 8.88 -5.77
N SER A 279 13.92 10.17 -5.71
CA SER A 279 13.01 10.73 -4.72
C SER A 279 11.55 10.35 -4.98
N PHE A 280 11.14 10.38 -6.24
CA PHE A 280 9.80 9.94 -6.65
C PHE A 280 9.60 8.46 -6.33
N ASP A 281 10.62 7.62 -6.55
CA ASP A 281 10.57 6.21 -6.18
C ASP A 281 10.32 6.00 -4.69
N TYR A 282 11.04 6.74 -3.84
CA TYR A 282 10.87 6.68 -2.40
C TYR A 282 9.45 7.07 -1.98
N VAL A 283 8.93 8.17 -2.53
CA VAL A 283 7.61 8.70 -2.19
C VAL A 283 6.48 7.82 -2.74
N ALA A 284 6.65 7.22 -3.91
CA ALA A 284 5.63 6.39 -4.55
C ALA A 284 5.50 4.99 -3.92
N GLN A 285 6.46 4.54 -3.11
CA GLN A 285 6.53 3.16 -2.64
C GLN A 285 6.08 2.97 -1.18
N PHE A 286 4.75 2.87 -0.94
CA PHE A 286 4.18 2.83 0.42
C PHE A 286 4.64 1.64 1.28
N ARG A 287 4.97 0.50 0.67
CA ARG A 287 5.48 -0.69 1.38
C ARG A 287 7.01 -0.73 1.44
N MET A 288 7.68 0.22 0.80
CA MET A 288 9.13 0.32 0.69
C MET A 288 9.78 -0.93 0.06
N THR A 289 9.09 -1.68 -0.81
CA THR A 289 9.67 -2.85 -1.49
C THR A 289 10.84 -2.43 -2.37
N GLY A 290 12.00 -3.07 -2.19
CA GLY A 290 13.24 -2.69 -2.87
C GLY A 290 14.00 -1.55 -2.19
N TRP A 291 13.60 -1.16 -0.98
CA TRP A 291 14.32 -0.22 -0.14
C TRP A 291 14.83 -0.92 1.12
N ASN A 292 15.95 -0.45 1.67
CA ASN A 292 16.52 -1.00 2.91
C ASN A 292 15.62 -0.81 4.14
N CYS A 293 14.60 0.05 4.02
CA CYS A 293 13.58 0.31 5.03
C CYS A 293 12.24 -0.39 4.71
N ALA A 294 12.23 -1.37 3.81
CA ALA A 294 11.09 -2.25 3.52
C ALA A 294 10.41 -2.74 4.80
N ILE A 295 9.08 -2.84 4.77
CA ILE A 295 8.36 -3.35 5.93
C ILE A 295 8.74 -4.83 6.18
N PRO A 296 8.90 -5.25 7.46
CA PRO A 296 9.46 -6.58 7.79
C PRO A 296 8.55 -7.75 7.40
N SER A 297 7.29 -7.48 7.03
CA SER A 297 6.34 -8.50 6.58
C SER A 297 6.58 -8.94 5.14
N LEU A 298 7.38 -8.22 4.35
CA LEU A 298 7.67 -8.60 2.96
C LEU A 298 8.71 -9.73 2.88
N PRO A 299 8.80 -10.45 1.73
CA PRO A 299 9.91 -11.35 1.48
C PRO A 299 11.25 -10.61 1.62
N PRO A 300 12.23 -11.17 2.35
CA PRO A 300 13.45 -10.46 2.69
C PRO A 300 14.30 -10.16 1.45
N TYR A 301 14.85 -8.94 1.42
CA TYR A 301 15.86 -8.52 0.48
C TYR A 301 16.62 -7.35 1.10
N GLU A 302 17.68 -7.66 1.83
CA GLU A 302 18.42 -6.69 2.65
C GLU A 302 19.82 -6.44 2.08
N PRO A 303 20.44 -5.29 2.45
CA PRO A 303 21.84 -5.05 2.16
C PRO A 303 22.77 -6.13 2.74
N PRO A 304 23.90 -6.43 2.09
CA PRO A 304 24.88 -7.37 2.62
C PRO A 304 25.39 -6.89 3.98
N LEU A 305 25.55 -7.81 4.93
CA LEU A 305 26.05 -7.50 6.28
C LEU A 305 27.46 -6.91 6.27
N CYS A 306 28.33 -7.46 5.41
CA CYS A 306 29.70 -6.98 5.25
C CYS A 306 29.78 -5.97 4.11
N LYS A 307 30.36 -4.80 4.40
CA LYS A 307 30.59 -3.75 3.39
C LYS A 307 31.52 -4.28 2.30
N GLY A 308 31.07 -4.22 1.04
CA GLY A 308 31.82 -4.73 -0.11
C GLY A 308 31.48 -6.16 -0.54
N SER A 309 30.67 -6.90 0.23
CA SER A 309 30.13 -8.19 -0.21
C SER A 309 29.14 -8.02 -1.36
N LYS A 310 29.09 -9.00 -2.26
CA LYS A 310 28.15 -9.02 -3.39
C LYS A 310 26.72 -9.22 -2.90
N GLN A 311 25.77 -8.50 -3.49
CA GLN A 311 24.35 -8.75 -3.26
C GLN A 311 23.97 -10.15 -3.75
N LEU A 312 23.30 -10.91 -2.90
CA LEU A 312 22.79 -12.23 -3.25
C LEU A 312 21.73 -12.13 -4.36
N SER A 313 21.77 -13.08 -5.30
CA SER A 313 20.74 -13.18 -6.34
C SER A 313 19.37 -13.44 -5.70
N LEU A 314 18.32 -12.87 -6.28
CA LEU A 314 16.93 -13.07 -5.84
C LEU A 314 16.56 -14.56 -5.76
N ASP A 315 17.14 -15.40 -6.63
CA ASP A 315 16.87 -16.85 -6.71
C ASP A 315 17.40 -17.63 -5.50
N THR A 316 18.40 -17.08 -4.81
CA THR A 316 18.98 -17.69 -3.59
C THR A 316 18.19 -17.35 -2.33
N LEU A 317 17.26 -16.39 -2.41
CA LEU A 317 16.53 -15.85 -1.28
C LEU A 317 15.08 -16.36 -1.26
N PRO A 318 14.49 -16.58 -0.07
CA PRO A 318 13.15 -17.13 0.03
C PRO A 318 12.10 -16.20 -0.58
N ASN A 319 11.23 -16.76 -1.43
CA ASN A 319 10.12 -16.02 -2.06
C ASN A 319 8.91 -15.83 -1.15
N ARG A 320 8.96 -16.31 0.09
CA ARG A 320 7.90 -16.19 1.08
C ARG A 320 8.44 -15.61 2.39
N SER A 321 7.73 -14.64 2.96
CA SER A 321 8.07 -14.04 4.25
C SER A 321 7.54 -14.86 5.42
N ARG A 322 8.02 -14.54 6.63
CA ARG A 322 7.52 -15.12 7.89
C ARG A 322 6.02 -14.91 8.09
N ASP A 323 5.50 -13.74 7.68
CA ASP A 323 4.08 -13.40 7.81
C ASP A 323 3.25 -13.98 6.63
N GLY A 324 3.92 -14.61 5.66
CA GLY A 324 3.29 -15.36 4.58
C GLY A 324 3.08 -14.59 3.28
N TYR A 325 3.65 -13.39 3.17
CA TYR A 325 3.68 -12.65 1.91
C TYR A 325 4.54 -13.37 0.89
N THR A 326 4.14 -13.32 -0.37
CA THR A 326 4.88 -14.00 -1.45
C THR A 326 5.30 -13.03 -2.53
N ARG A 327 6.46 -13.27 -3.14
CA ARG A 327 6.90 -12.62 -4.37
C ARG A 327 7.03 -13.63 -5.48
N VAL A 328 6.91 -13.15 -6.71
CA VAL A 328 7.16 -13.91 -7.94
C VAL A 328 8.28 -13.20 -8.69
N THR A 329 9.19 -13.93 -9.32
CA THR A 329 10.30 -13.36 -10.08
C THR A 329 9.99 -13.28 -11.58
N THR A 330 9.21 -14.22 -12.11
CA THR A 330 8.84 -14.25 -13.54
C THR A 330 7.57 -13.47 -13.84
N ARG A 331 7.63 -12.58 -14.86
CA ARG A 331 6.48 -11.75 -15.29
C ARG A 331 5.28 -12.56 -15.73
N ARG A 332 5.51 -13.59 -16.56
CA ARG A 332 4.44 -14.49 -17.03
C ARG A 332 3.67 -15.07 -15.85
N THR A 333 4.38 -15.73 -14.93
CA THR A 333 3.79 -16.33 -13.73
C THR A 333 3.06 -15.31 -12.87
N TYR A 334 3.62 -14.11 -12.72
CA TYR A 334 2.98 -13.03 -11.97
C TYR A 334 1.64 -12.62 -12.58
N ILE A 335 1.59 -12.38 -13.90
CA ILE A 335 0.36 -11.99 -14.61
C ILE A 335 -0.70 -13.09 -14.44
N TYR A 336 -0.36 -14.35 -14.69
CA TYR A 336 -1.32 -15.46 -14.53
C TYR A 336 -1.85 -15.58 -13.10
N ARG A 337 -0.96 -15.56 -12.08
CA ARG A 337 -1.41 -15.67 -10.68
C ARG A 337 -2.25 -14.48 -10.26
N THR A 338 -1.87 -13.27 -10.65
CA THR A 338 -2.61 -12.06 -10.29
C THR A 338 -3.98 -12.04 -10.96
N LEU A 339 -4.06 -12.36 -12.25
CA LEU A 339 -5.31 -12.35 -13.01
C LEU A 339 -6.25 -13.47 -12.55
N PHE A 340 -5.80 -14.72 -12.57
CA PHE A 340 -6.67 -15.88 -12.37
C PHE A 340 -6.87 -16.28 -10.91
N LEU A 341 -5.92 -15.99 -10.01
CA LEU A 341 -6.04 -16.36 -8.59
C LEU A 341 -6.42 -15.18 -7.68
N SER A 342 -6.38 -13.94 -8.18
CA SER A 342 -6.72 -12.76 -7.37
C SER A 342 -7.83 -11.92 -8.01
N ILE A 343 -7.63 -11.40 -9.23
CA ILE A 343 -8.55 -10.45 -9.85
C ILE A 343 -9.87 -11.12 -10.25
N ILE A 344 -9.85 -12.20 -11.05
CA ILE A 344 -11.07 -12.85 -11.54
C ILE A 344 -11.94 -13.37 -10.38
N PRO A 345 -11.42 -14.11 -9.39
CA PRO A 345 -12.23 -14.55 -8.25
C PRO A 345 -12.81 -13.37 -7.46
N SER A 346 -12.03 -12.31 -7.25
CA SER A 346 -12.50 -11.12 -6.52
C SER A 346 -13.56 -10.36 -7.31
N TYR A 347 -13.46 -10.30 -8.63
CA TYR A 347 -14.45 -9.71 -9.53
C TYR A 347 -15.78 -10.46 -9.43
N ILE A 348 -15.77 -11.79 -9.57
CA ILE A 348 -16.97 -12.62 -9.47
C ILE A 348 -17.60 -12.47 -8.09
N LEU A 349 -16.79 -12.55 -7.03
CA LEU A 349 -17.28 -12.47 -5.67
C LEU A 349 -17.86 -11.08 -5.34
N ILE A 350 -17.17 -9.99 -5.71
CA ILE A 350 -17.67 -8.64 -5.40
C ILE A 350 -18.92 -8.29 -6.19
N ASP A 351 -19.08 -8.82 -7.42
CA ASP A 351 -20.31 -8.67 -8.19
C ASP A 351 -21.50 -9.37 -7.51
N LEU A 352 -21.32 -10.62 -7.07
CA LEU A 352 -22.34 -11.34 -6.29
C LEU A 352 -22.70 -10.58 -5.02
N LEU A 353 -21.68 -10.12 -4.27
CA LEU A 353 -21.88 -9.40 -3.02
C LEU A 353 -22.59 -8.06 -3.25
N ALA A 354 -22.29 -7.32 -4.32
CA ALA A 354 -22.99 -6.08 -4.64
C ALA A 354 -24.50 -6.31 -4.83
N VAL A 355 -24.89 -7.42 -5.46
CA VAL A 355 -26.32 -7.81 -5.59
C VAL A 355 -26.93 -8.09 -4.22
N LEU A 356 -26.26 -8.90 -3.38
CA LEU A 356 -26.76 -9.26 -2.06
C LEU A 356 -26.87 -8.04 -1.12
N LEU A 357 -25.88 -7.15 -1.14
CA LEU A 357 -25.84 -5.95 -0.32
C LEU A 357 -26.95 -4.96 -0.73
N THR A 358 -27.09 -4.69 -2.03
CA THR A 358 -28.11 -3.74 -2.53
C THR A 358 -29.55 -4.20 -2.31
N HIS A 359 -29.77 -5.49 -2.03
CA HIS A 359 -31.08 -6.04 -1.69
C HIS A 359 -31.47 -5.86 -0.21
N ASP A 360 -30.52 -5.55 0.69
CA ASP A 360 -30.82 -5.23 2.08
C ASP A 360 -30.86 -3.71 2.28
N PRO A 361 -32.02 -3.12 2.63
CA PRO A 361 -32.15 -1.68 2.81
C PRO A 361 -31.13 -1.06 3.77
N HIS A 362 -30.64 -1.83 4.76
CA HIS A 362 -29.62 -1.37 5.69
C HIS A 362 -28.31 -0.94 5.02
N PHE A 363 -27.90 -1.61 3.93
CA PHE A 363 -26.69 -1.22 3.20
C PHE A 363 -26.93 -0.06 2.23
N VAL A 364 -28.18 0.20 1.86
CA VAL A 364 -28.55 1.25 0.89
C VAL A 364 -28.75 2.59 1.57
N VAL A 365 -29.58 2.64 2.62
CA VAL A 365 -29.97 3.88 3.29
C VAL A 365 -29.35 4.03 4.69
N GLY A 366 -28.60 3.04 5.16
CA GLY A 366 -28.03 3.01 6.50
C GLY A 366 -28.99 2.46 7.57
N PRO A 367 -28.49 2.26 8.82
CA PRO A 367 -29.25 1.59 9.88
C PRO A 367 -30.37 2.41 10.51
N GLU A 368 -30.41 3.73 10.32
CA GLU A 368 -31.43 4.62 10.90
C GLU A 368 -32.81 4.48 10.25
N HIS A 369 -32.86 3.92 9.05
CA HIS A 369 -34.09 3.86 8.27
C HIS A 369 -34.81 2.52 8.49
N ASN A 370 -36.05 2.59 8.98
CA ASN A 370 -36.89 1.43 9.24
C ASN A 370 -37.72 1.04 8.00
N LEU A 371 -37.02 0.70 6.90
CA LEU A 371 -37.67 0.20 5.69
C LEU A 371 -38.04 -1.29 5.83
N PRO A 372 -39.14 -1.75 5.19
CA PRO A 372 -39.55 -3.15 5.25
C PRO A 372 -38.46 -4.06 4.67
N LEU A 373 -38.13 -5.13 5.41
CA LEU A 373 -37.11 -6.09 4.98
C LEU A 373 -37.70 -7.10 3.99
N PRO A 374 -36.90 -7.56 3.01
CA PRO A 374 -37.28 -8.70 2.19
C PRO A 374 -37.60 -9.94 3.03
N GLN A 375 -38.56 -10.75 2.57
CA GLN A 375 -39.09 -11.89 3.32
C GLN A 375 -38.02 -12.82 3.89
N HIS A 376 -36.97 -13.13 3.11
CA HIS A 376 -35.89 -14.00 3.56
C HIS A 376 -35.02 -13.38 4.66
N LEU A 377 -34.84 -12.05 4.69
CA LEU A 377 -34.12 -11.36 5.76
C LEU A 377 -35.02 -11.13 6.97
N ALA A 378 -36.30 -10.87 6.75
CA ALA A 378 -37.30 -10.72 7.80
C ALA A 378 -37.46 -12.02 8.61
N ALA A 379 -37.37 -13.18 7.95
CA ALA A 379 -37.44 -14.50 8.58
C ALA A 379 -36.24 -14.84 9.49
N LEU A 380 -35.10 -14.15 9.34
CA LEU A 380 -33.91 -14.40 10.17
C LEU A 380 -34.08 -13.78 11.56
N HIS A 381 -33.63 -14.51 12.59
CA HIS A 381 -33.46 -13.98 13.94
C HIS A 381 -32.53 -12.74 13.92
N PRO A 382 -32.79 -11.68 14.72
CA PRO A 382 -32.00 -10.44 14.69
C PRO A 382 -30.49 -10.64 14.82
N ALA A 383 -30.05 -11.54 15.72
CA ALA A 383 -28.64 -11.87 15.88
C ALA A 383 -28.03 -12.54 14.63
N ALA A 384 -28.77 -13.43 13.98
CA ALA A 384 -28.32 -14.08 12.75
C ALA A 384 -28.22 -13.07 11.60
N ARG A 385 -29.19 -12.16 11.49
CA ARG A 385 -29.20 -11.06 10.53
C ARG A 385 -28.02 -10.11 10.74
N PHE A 386 -27.71 -9.77 11.99
CA PHE A 386 -26.54 -8.98 12.34
C PHE A 386 -25.25 -9.66 11.90
N LEU A 387 -25.03 -10.93 12.27
CA LEU A 387 -23.83 -11.67 11.87
C LEU A 387 -23.74 -11.84 10.35
N TRP A 388 -24.86 -12.08 9.67
CA TRP A 388 -24.94 -12.14 8.22
C TRP A 388 -24.43 -10.85 7.56
N ARG A 389 -24.90 -9.69 8.04
CA ARG A 389 -24.45 -8.38 7.54
C ARG A 389 -22.95 -8.16 7.76
N GLN A 390 -22.44 -8.54 8.94
CA GLN A 390 -21.01 -8.44 9.24
C GLN A 390 -20.16 -9.30 8.29
N VAL A 391 -20.60 -10.53 8.00
CA VAL A 391 -19.90 -11.45 7.08
C VAL A 391 -19.91 -10.92 5.65
N LEU A 392 -21.08 -10.49 5.14
CA LEU A 392 -21.18 -9.91 3.80
C LEU A 392 -20.27 -8.68 3.66
N SER A 393 -20.27 -7.80 4.66
CA SER A 393 -19.44 -6.59 4.67
C SER A 393 -17.96 -6.93 4.64
N LEU A 394 -17.50 -7.88 5.47
CA LEU A 394 -16.10 -8.29 5.49
C LEU A 394 -15.67 -8.90 4.15
N LEU A 395 -16.48 -9.78 3.57
CA LEU A 395 -16.20 -10.37 2.26
C LEU A 395 -16.13 -9.28 1.18
N ALA A 396 -17.05 -8.31 1.20
CA ALA A 396 -17.09 -7.23 0.23
C ALA A 396 -15.85 -6.34 0.31
N ILE A 397 -15.43 -5.96 1.54
CA ILE A 397 -14.21 -5.18 1.77
C ILE A 397 -12.98 -5.97 1.28
N LEU A 398 -12.87 -7.25 1.61
CA LEU A 398 -11.74 -8.08 1.20
C LEU A 398 -11.68 -8.21 -0.32
N SER A 399 -12.80 -8.51 -0.98
CA SER A 399 -12.87 -8.63 -2.44
C SER A 399 -12.59 -7.31 -3.15
N ALA A 400 -13.13 -6.19 -2.67
CA ALA A 400 -12.85 -4.86 -3.22
C ALA A 400 -11.36 -4.48 -3.08
N LEU A 401 -10.77 -4.69 -1.90
CA LEU A 401 -9.33 -4.45 -1.68
C LEU A 401 -8.47 -5.34 -2.58
N HIS A 402 -8.79 -6.63 -2.68
CA HIS A 402 -8.08 -7.54 -3.58
C HIS A 402 -8.19 -7.09 -5.03
N LEU A 403 -9.38 -6.74 -5.49
CA LEU A 403 -9.61 -6.30 -6.86
C LEU A 403 -8.80 -5.04 -7.18
N VAL A 404 -9.01 -3.96 -6.41
CA VAL A 404 -8.38 -2.65 -6.69
C VAL A 404 -6.87 -2.71 -6.56
N LEU A 405 -6.33 -3.30 -5.49
CA LEU A 405 -4.88 -3.31 -5.27
C LEU A 405 -4.15 -4.23 -6.25
N ASN A 406 -4.68 -5.43 -6.56
CA ASN A 406 -4.05 -6.31 -7.56
C ASN A 406 -4.21 -5.75 -8.97
N PHE A 407 -5.32 -5.10 -9.30
CA PHE A 407 -5.49 -4.41 -10.58
C PHE A 407 -4.46 -3.30 -10.73
N GLY A 408 -4.26 -2.47 -9.71
CA GLY A 408 -3.22 -1.44 -9.69
C GLY A 408 -1.81 -2.03 -9.88
N GLN A 409 -1.45 -3.09 -9.16
CA GLN A 409 -0.16 -3.76 -9.34
C GLN A 409 -0.02 -4.40 -10.74
N LEU A 410 -1.10 -4.93 -11.31
CA LEU A 410 -1.09 -5.46 -12.67
C LEU A 410 -0.85 -4.35 -13.71
N CYS A 411 -1.50 -3.19 -13.56
CA CYS A 411 -1.27 -2.01 -14.40
C CYS A 411 0.18 -1.53 -14.32
N LEU A 412 0.78 -1.48 -13.12
CA LEU A 412 2.20 -1.15 -12.95
C LEU A 412 3.09 -2.14 -13.71
N CYS A 413 2.80 -3.44 -13.59
CA CYS A 413 3.55 -4.51 -14.24
C CYS A 413 3.42 -4.48 -15.78
N LEU A 414 2.26 -4.11 -16.33
CA LEU A 414 2.02 -4.11 -17.76
C LEU A 414 2.44 -2.81 -18.45
N PHE A 415 2.06 -1.66 -17.90
CA PHE A 415 2.12 -0.38 -18.59
C PHE A 415 3.24 0.54 -18.11
N CYS A 416 3.67 0.41 -16.85
CA CYS A 416 4.63 1.35 -16.27
C CYS A 416 6.10 0.91 -16.41
N ARG A 417 6.39 -0.20 -17.10
CA ARG A 417 7.77 -0.65 -17.35
C ARG A 417 8.64 0.37 -18.09
N PRO A 418 8.18 1.06 -19.14
CA PRO A 418 9.01 2.06 -19.83
C PRO A 418 9.43 3.23 -18.92
N LEU A 419 8.60 3.55 -17.92
CA LEU A 419 8.82 4.69 -17.01
C LEU A 419 9.60 4.27 -15.74
N LEU A 420 9.27 3.12 -15.17
CA LEU A 420 9.82 2.64 -13.90
C LEU A 420 10.98 1.65 -14.08
N GLY A 421 11.18 1.13 -15.30
CA GLY A 421 12.22 0.18 -15.64
C GLY A 421 12.12 -1.08 -14.80
N PHE A 422 13.24 -1.44 -14.18
CA PHE A 422 13.39 -2.57 -13.26
C PHE A 422 12.36 -2.57 -12.10
N ARG A 423 11.88 -1.40 -11.69
CA ARG A 423 11.00 -1.26 -10.52
C ARG A 423 9.56 -1.71 -10.77
N ALA A 424 9.20 -1.87 -12.05
CA ALA A 424 7.95 -2.52 -12.47
C ALA A 424 8.08 -4.04 -12.59
N GLU A 425 9.22 -4.64 -12.23
CA GLU A 425 9.38 -6.09 -12.26
C GLU A 425 8.61 -6.77 -11.12
N PRO A 426 8.08 -7.99 -11.33
CA PRO A 426 7.19 -8.68 -10.41
C PRO A 426 7.66 -8.81 -8.96
N TRP A 427 8.97 -8.86 -8.72
CA TRP A 427 9.51 -9.03 -7.38
C TRP A 427 9.27 -7.80 -6.48
N HIS A 428 9.08 -6.61 -7.07
CA HIS A 428 8.66 -5.39 -6.36
C HIS A 428 7.17 -5.39 -5.99
N LEU A 429 6.40 -6.35 -6.50
CA LEU A 429 4.94 -6.44 -6.37
C LEU A 429 4.55 -7.69 -5.56
N PRO A 430 4.95 -7.78 -4.26
CA PRO A 430 4.56 -8.90 -3.43
C PRO A 430 3.05 -8.89 -3.17
N SER A 431 2.53 -10.06 -2.78
CA SER A 431 1.11 -10.25 -2.49
C SER A 431 0.53 -9.19 -1.57
N ILE A 432 -0.75 -8.87 -1.77
CA ILE A 432 -1.45 -7.85 -0.98
C ILE A 432 -1.72 -8.35 0.45
N MET A 433 -2.14 -9.60 0.62
CA MET A 433 -2.39 -10.19 1.94
C MET A 433 -1.28 -11.16 2.35
N GLY A 434 -1.13 -11.33 3.67
CA GLY A 434 -0.29 -12.35 4.30
C GLY A 434 -1.00 -13.70 4.42
N SER A 435 -0.45 -14.61 5.22
CA SER A 435 -1.09 -15.90 5.47
C SER A 435 -2.13 -15.81 6.59
N PHE A 436 -3.33 -16.36 6.37
CA PHE A 436 -4.37 -16.41 7.41
C PHE A 436 -3.95 -17.21 8.65
N THR A 437 -2.94 -18.08 8.53
CA THR A 437 -2.36 -18.77 9.69
C THR A 437 -1.83 -17.81 10.75
N GLN A 438 -1.48 -16.57 10.38
CA GLN A 438 -1.09 -15.54 11.34
C GLN A 438 -2.24 -15.14 12.27
N VAL A 439 -3.49 -15.13 11.78
CA VAL A 439 -4.67 -14.89 12.61
C VAL A 439 -4.85 -16.03 13.61
N LEU A 440 -4.68 -17.27 13.16
CA LEU A 440 -4.76 -18.45 14.03
C LEU A 440 -3.62 -18.46 15.07
N ASP A 441 -2.40 -18.11 14.68
CA ASP A 441 -1.24 -18.20 15.57
C ASP A 441 -1.09 -16.98 16.51
N ARG A 442 -1.57 -15.79 16.12
CA ARG A 442 -1.36 -14.52 16.85
C ARG A 442 -2.65 -13.75 17.19
N GLY A 443 -3.82 -14.29 16.87
CA GLY A 443 -5.11 -13.65 17.17
C GLY A 443 -5.29 -12.31 16.45
N LEU A 444 -5.83 -11.33 17.16
CA LEU A 444 -6.16 -10.00 16.61
C LEU A 444 -4.91 -9.23 16.18
N SER A 445 -3.78 -9.46 16.86
CA SER A 445 -2.49 -8.93 16.43
C SER A 445 -2.01 -9.52 15.10
N GLY A 446 -2.33 -10.79 14.84
CA GLY A 446 -2.09 -11.44 13.55
C GLY A 446 -2.99 -10.93 12.45
N PHE A 447 -4.25 -10.63 12.77
CA PHE A 447 -5.22 -10.04 11.85
C PHE A 447 -4.72 -8.70 11.30
N TRP A 448 -4.53 -7.70 12.15
CA TRP A 448 -4.12 -6.36 11.70
C TRP A 448 -2.63 -6.24 11.39
N GLY A 449 -1.78 -6.93 12.14
CA GLY A 449 -0.33 -6.75 12.10
C GLY A 449 0.42 -7.66 11.13
N SER A 450 -0.23 -8.65 10.52
CA SER A 450 0.44 -9.64 9.65
C SER A 450 -0.39 -10.16 8.49
N TRP A 451 -1.70 -10.32 8.62
CA TRP A 451 -2.57 -10.85 7.56
C TRP A 451 -3.15 -9.75 6.66
N TRP A 452 -3.67 -8.68 7.26
CA TRP A 452 -4.24 -7.52 6.57
C TRP A 452 -3.23 -6.82 5.65
N HIS A 453 -3.66 -6.04 4.66
CA HIS A 453 -2.88 -5.70 3.46
C HIS A 453 -1.50 -5.01 3.63
N GLN A 454 -1.19 -4.46 4.81
CA GLN A 454 0.07 -3.75 5.14
C GLN A 454 0.47 -2.59 4.22
N THR A 455 -0.37 -2.13 3.28
CA THR A 455 -0.06 -1.03 2.34
C THR A 455 0.41 0.23 3.08
N PHE A 456 -0.27 0.61 4.16
CA PHE A 456 0.02 1.83 4.93
C PHE A 456 0.99 1.59 6.11
N ARG A 457 1.49 0.36 6.30
CA ARG A 457 2.26 -0.02 7.49
C ARG A 457 3.52 0.83 7.69
N PHE A 458 4.19 1.21 6.60
CA PHE A 458 5.39 2.03 6.71
C PHE A 458 5.08 3.38 7.36
N GLY A 459 4.09 4.10 6.83
CA GLY A 459 3.64 5.39 7.39
C GLY A 459 3.08 5.26 8.80
N PHE A 460 2.26 4.24 9.07
CA PHE A 460 1.66 4.03 10.40
C PHE A 460 2.69 3.69 11.49
N SER A 461 3.80 3.05 11.11
CA SER A 461 4.86 2.71 12.07
C SER A 461 5.96 3.76 12.19
N ALA A 462 5.99 4.76 11.30
CA ALA A 462 7.07 5.74 11.24
C ALA A 462 7.19 6.59 12.52
N PRO A 463 6.11 7.13 13.12
CA PRO A 463 6.22 7.91 14.35
C PRO A 463 6.74 7.05 15.52
N THR A 464 6.27 5.81 15.67
CA THR A 464 6.76 4.90 16.72
C THR A 464 8.23 4.56 16.54
N LYS A 465 8.67 4.28 15.31
CA LYS A 465 10.09 4.04 15.01
C LYS A 465 10.95 5.27 15.30
N TYR A 466 10.43 6.46 15.02
CA TYR A 466 11.08 7.71 15.39
C TYR A 466 11.22 7.81 16.91
N LEU A 467 10.15 7.60 17.68
CA LEU A 467 10.19 7.66 19.14
C LEU A 467 11.21 6.68 19.74
N LEU A 468 11.28 5.46 19.21
CA LEU A 468 12.27 4.44 19.60
C LEU A 468 13.70 4.87 19.26
N ARG A 469 13.94 5.41 18.06
CA ARG A 469 15.28 5.81 17.59
C ARG A 469 15.90 6.90 18.45
N TYR A 470 15.10 7.84 18.95
CA TYR A 470 15.57 8.94 19.79
C TYR A 470 15.45 8.65 21.30
N GLY A 471 15.07 7.43 21.68
CA GLY A 471 15.01 7.02 23.10
C GLY A 471 13.83 7.60 23.88
N TYR A 472 12.83 8.18 23.23
CA TYR A 472 11.61 8.68 23.91
C TYR A 472 10.74 7.55 24.46
N ILE A 473 10.81 6.36 23.85
CA ILE A 473 10.19 5.12 24.36
C ILE A 473 11.18 3.96 24.24
N THR A 474 11.10 3.00 25.15
CA THR A 474 12.03 1.86 25.20
C THR A 474 11.40 0.61 24.61
N LYS A 475 12.08 0.00 23.63
CA LYS A 475 11.62 -1.24 22.97
C LYS A 475 11.40 -2.36 24.00
N GLY A 476 10.32 -3.12 23.83
CA GLY A 476 9.98 -4.25 24.69
C GLY A 476 9.26 -3.88 25.99
N THR A 477 8.98 -2.60 26.22
CA THR A 477 8.14 -2.15 27.33
C THR A 477 6.67 -2.12 26.92
N LEU A 478 5.77 -2.28 27.89
CA LEU A 478 4.32 -2.15 27.67
C LEU A 478 3.94 -0.75 27.16
N ALA A 479 4.64 0.29 27.61
CA ALA A 479 4.44 1.65 27.15
C ALA A 479 4.76 1.79 25.64
N ALA A 480 5.85 1.17 25.18
CA ALA A 480 6.18 1.19 23.75
C ALA A 480 5.17 0.42 22.90
N ASP A 481 4.69 -0.73 23.37
CA ASP A 481 3.66 -1.51 22.67
C ASP A 481 2.32 -0.74 22.62
N ALA A 482 1.89 -0.17 23.74
CA ALA A 482 0.68 0.64 23.82
C ALA A 482 0.76 1.89 22.92
N ALA A 483 1.88 2.62 22.95
CA ALA A 483 2.12 3.75 22.08
C ALA A 483 2.11 3.35 20.60
N SER A 484 2.74 2.22 20.25
CA SER A 484 2.73 1.70 18.89
C SER A 484 1.32 1.41 18.38
N PHE A 485 0.48 0.77 19.20
CA PHE A 485 -0.90 0.49 18.82
C PHE A 485 -1.74 1.76 18.74
N ALA A 486 -1.65 2.64 19.75
CA ALA A 486 -2.41 3.89 19.77
C ALA A 486 -2.12 4.75 18.53
N ILE A 487 -0.84 4.96 18.20
CA ILE A 487 -0.43 5.75 17.03
C ILE A 487 -0.99 5.13 15.74
N ALA A 488 -0.79 3.82 15.54
CA ALA A 488 -1.22 3.15 14.31
C ALA A 488 -2.74 3.18 14.14
N PHE A 489 -3.52 2.92 15.20
CA PHE A 489 -4.98 2.92 15.12
C PHE A 489 -5.59 4.32 15.07
N VAL A 490 -4.98 5.33 15.69
CA VAL A 490 -5.39 6.74 15.50
C VAL A 490 -5.16 7.16 14.05
N GLN A 491 -4.03 6.82 13.45
CA GLN A 491 -3.75 7.13 12.04
C GLN A 491 -4.70 6.39 11.09
N SER A 492 -5.01 5.12 11.37
CA SER A 492 -6.02 4.35 10.62
C SER A 492 -7.42 4.95 10.77
N GLY A 493 -7.80 5.35 11.99
CA GLY A 493 -9.06 6.01 12.29
C GLY A 493 -9.21 7.33 11.56
N PHE A 494 -8.18 8.18 11.57
CA PHE A 494 -8.15 9.44 10.85
C PHE A 494 -8.32 9.25 9.34
N LEU A 495 -7.68 8.23 8.77
CA LEU A 495 -7.79 7.90 7.35
C LEU A 495 -9.25 7.59 6.95
N HIS A 496 -9.91 6.72 7.70
CA HIS A 496 -11.31 6.37 7.43
C HIS A 496 -12.32 7.45 7.83
N ALA A 497 -12.04 8.25 8.86
CA ALA A 497 -12.85 9.41 9.22
C ALA A 497 -12.86 10.45 8.08
N ALA A 498 -11.70 10.73 7.51
CA ALA A 498 -11.59 11.64 6.38
C ALA A 498 -12.36 11.12 5.17
N GLY A 499 -12.23 9.82 4.84
CA GLY A 499 -13.01 9.21 3.75
C GLY A 499 -14.52 9.28 3.98
N SER A 500 -14.97 9.03 5.21
CA SER A 500 -16.39 9.15 5.58
C SER A 500 -16.87 10.59 5.44
N TYR A 501 -16.08 11.55 5.90
CA TYR A 501 -16.39 12.98 5.86
C TYR A 501 -16.51 13.52 4.44
N THR A 502 -15.72 13.04 3.48
CA THR A 502 -15.73 13.52 2.09
C THR A 502 -16.88 12.98 1.24
N THR A 503 -17.67 12.04 1.75
CA THR A 503 -18.86 11.55 1.05
C THR A 503 -19.99 12.59 1.04
N VAL A 504 -20.88 12.46 0.05
CA VAL A 504 -22.05 13.35 -0.12
C VAL A 504 -23.16 13.06 0.90
N PRO A 505 -23.52 11.77 1.16
CA PRO A 505 -24.48 11.47 2.21
C PRO A 505 -23.99 11.92 3.59
N GLU A 506 -24.92 12.22 4.48
CA GLU A 506 -24.59 12.46 5.89
C GLU A 506 -24.08 11.17 6.56
N SER A 507 -22.82 11.19 6.93
CA SER A 507 -22.11 10.07 7.57
C SER A 507 -21.75 10.39 9.02
N LYS A 508 -21.27 9.38 9.76
CA LYS A 508 -20.81 9.53 11.14
C LYS A 508 -19.30 9.28 11.19
N TRP A 509 -18.54 10.27 10.71
CA TRP A 509 -17.08 10.20 10.54
C TRP A 509 -16.28 9.76 11.78
N TRP A 510 -16.85 9.84 12.98
CA TRP A 510 -16.22 9.39 14.23
C TRP A 510 -16.37 7.88 14.50
N MET A 511 -17.27 7.19 13.79
CA MET A 511 -17.53 5.75 13.95
C MET A 511 -16.39 4.86 13.44
N PRO A 512 -15.73 5.16 12.29
CA PRO A 512 -14.53 4.44 11.91
C PRO A 512 -13.39 4.56 12.95
N PRO A 513 -12.99 5.76 13.43
CA PRO A 513 -12.04 5.88 14.54
C PRO A 513 -12.36 5.02 15.75
N LEU A 514 -13.62 4.98 16.19
CA LEU A 514 -14.05 4.15 17.31
C LEU A 514 -13.73 2.66 17.07
N THR A 515 -14.04 2.14 15.88
CA THR A 515 -13.76 0.73 15.51
C THR A 515 -12.26 0.40 15.58
N PHE A 516 -11.42 1.30 15.07
CA PHE A 516 -9.97 1.09 15.07
C PHE A 516 -9.38 1.22 16.48
N LEU A 517 -9.83 2.17 17.28
CA LEU A 517 -9.42 2.28 18.69
C LEU A 517 -9.83 1.04 19.50
N LEU A 518 -11.06 0.54 19.30
CA LEU A 518 -11.51 -0.72 19.90
C LEU A 518 -10.69 -1.91 19.44
N SER A 519 -10.21 -1.94 18.18
CA SER A 519 -9.29 -2.98 17.72
C SER A 519 -7.95 -2.94 18.47
N GLY A 520 -7.43 -1.74 18.76
CA GLY A 520 -6.25 -1.56 19.61
C GLY A 520 -6.47 -2.05 21.05
N VAL A 521 -7.62 -1.71 21.65
CA VAL A 521 -8.02 -2.20 22.97
C VAL A 521 -8.13 -3.73 22.98
N GLY A 522 -8.73 -4.31 21.94
CA GLY A 522 -8.85 -5.77 21.80
C GLY A 522 -7.51 -6.48 21.74
N MET A 523 -6.52 -5.88 21.06
CA MET A 523 -5.17 -6.43 21.00
C MET A 523 -4.48 -6.41 22.37
N LEU A 524 -4.58 -5.30 23.09
CA LEU A 524 -4.06 -5.20 24.46
C LEU A 524 -4.79 -6.17 25.40
N LEU A 525 -6.11 -6.28 25.31
CA LEU A 525 -6.90 -7.20 26.12
C LEU A 525 -6.49 -8.65 25.86
N GLN A 526 -6.43 -9.08 24.59
CA GLN A 526 -6.03 -10.43 24.23
C GLN A 526 -4.63 -10.77 24.75
N GLN A 527 -3.68 -9.84 24.61
CA GLN A 527 -2.32 -10.02 25.10
C GLN A 527 -2.25 -10.14 26.62
N ASN A 528 -2.99 -9.33 27.35
CA ASN A 528 -3.01 -9.36 28.82
C ASN A 528 -3.75 -10.59 29.36
N LEU A 529 -4.88 -10.98 28.75
CA LEU A 529 -5.61 -12.20 29.11
C LEU A 529 -4.75 -13.44 28.87
N ALA A 530 -4.03 -13.51 27.73
CA ALA A 530 -3.10 -14.60 27.47
C ALA A 530 -1.99 -14.64 28.53
N ARG A 531 -1.36 -13.50 28.85
CA ARG A 531 -0.33 -13.43 29.90
C ARG A 531 -0.87 -13.87 31.27
N LEU A 532 -2.05 -13.41 31.64
CA LEU A 532 -2.69 -13.77 32.90
C LEU A 532 -2.96 -15.28 32.97
N LEU A 533 -3.55 -15.85 31.92
CA LEU A 533 -3.83 -17.28 31.82
C LEU A 533 -2.56 -18.12 32.02
N TRP A 534 -1.47 -17.78 31.33
CA TRP A 534 -0.20 -18.50 31.44
C TRP A 534 0.50 -18.28 32.79
N SER A 535 0.26 -17.15 33.47
CA SER A 535 0.85 -16.87 34.79
C SER A 535 0.10 -17.49 35.96
N ARG A 536 -1.21 -17.73 35.82
CA ARG A 536 -2.10 -18.14 36.92
C ARG A 536 -2.53 -19.60 36.87
N THR A 537 -2.33 -20.27 35.72
CA THR A 537 -2.71 -21.68 35.57
C THR A 537 -1.45 -22.55 35.52
N SER A 538 -1.56 -23.80 35.97
CA SER A 538 -0.51 -24.81 35.79
C SER A 538 -0.36 -25.26 34.31
N LEU A 539 -1.25 -24.77 33.43
CA LEU A 539 -1.19 -25.01 31.99
C LEU A 539 -0.03 -24.20 31.39
N SER A 540 1.06 -24.90 31.07
CA SER A 540 2.11 -24.28 30.27
C SER A 540 1.63 -24.07 28.82
N ARG A 541 2.07 -22.96 28.22
CA ARG A 541 1.80 -22.67 26.80
C ARG A 541 2.27 -23.80 25.87
N GLU A 542 3.32 -24.51 26.27
CA GLU A 542 3.93 -25.61 25.53
C GLU A 542 3.13 -26.91 25.67
N ALA A 543 2.55 -27.18 26.85
CA ALA A 543 1.67 -28.32 27.07
C ALA A 543 0.31 -28.17 26.37
N THR A 544 -0.13 -26.94 26.10
CA THR A 544 -1.42 -26.70 25.44
C THR A 544 -1.35 -27.03 23.94
N PRO A 545 -2.20 -27.95 23.41
CA PRO A 545 -2.19 -28.32 22.01
C PRO A 545 -2.35 -27.11 21.07
N ARG A 546 -1.63 -27.13 19.94
CA ARG A 546 -1.63 -26.00 18.98
C ARG A 546 -3.01 -25.66 18.46
N TRP A 547 -3.85 -26.66 18.17
CA TRP A 547 -5.20 -26.44 17.65
C TRP A 547 -6.10 -25.72 18.67
N VAL A 548 -5.95 -26.01 19.98
CA VAL A 548 -6.70 -25.32 21.05
C VAL A 548 -6.32 -23.84 21.07
N ARG A 549 -5.02 -23.52 21.07
CA ARG A 549 -4.55 -22.13 21.04
C ARG A 549 -5.03 -21.38 19.79
N ARG A 550 -5.02 -22.05 18.64
CA ARG A 550 -5.51 -21.50 17.36
C ARG A 550 -7.01 -21.27 17.36
N ALA A 551 -7.78 -22.22 17.89
CA ALA A 551 -9.23 -22.10 18.03
C ALA A 551 -9.58 -20.93 18.98
N ALA A 552 -8.92 -20.82 20.13
CA ALA A 552 -9.12 -19.72 21.06
C ALA A 552 -8.79 -18.35 20.43
N ASN A 553 -7.69 -18.25 19.68
CA ASN A 553 -7.35 -17.04 18.92
C ASN A 553 -8.41 -16.69 17.88
N LEU A 554 -8.89 -17.68 17.11
CA LEU A 554 -9.91 -17.48 16.09
C LEU A 554 -11.24 -17.05 16.71
N VAL A 555 -11.69 -17.72 17.77
CA VAL A 555 -12.92 -17.37 18.51
C VAL A 555 -12.82 -15.96 19.06
N PHE A 556 -11.70 -15.59 19.68
CA PHE A 556 -11.49 -14.23 20.18
C PHE A 556 -11.59 -13.20 19.05
N VAL A 557 -10.91 -13.44 17.91
CA VAL A 557 -10.94 -12.53 16.76
C VAL A 557 -12.35 -12.37 16.22
N LEU A 558 -13.07 -13.47 16.01
CA LEU A 558 -14.44 -13.45 15.49
C LEU A 558 -15.38 -12.73 16.47
N ALA A 559 -15.34 -13.10 17.75
CA ALA A 559 -16.19 -12.46 18.76
C ALA A 559 -15.89 -10.97 18.89
N TRP A 560 -14.61 -10.59 18.98
CA TRP A 560 -14.20 -9.20 19.11
C TRP A 560 -14.65 -8.37 17.90
N LEU A 561 -14.31 -8.81 16.68
CA LEU A 561 -14.68 -8.07 15.47
C LEU A 561 -16.19 -8.04 15.26
N SER A 562 -16.93 -9.11 15.60
CA SER A 562 -18.40 -9.07 15.56
C SER A 562 -18.98 -8.00 16.49
N LEU A 563 -18.40 -7.82 17.68
CA LEU A 563 -18.85 -6.82 18.66
C LEU A 563 -18.42 -5.40 18.33
N THR A 564 -17.27 -5.21 17.66
CA THR A 564 -16.66 -3.88 17.52
C THR A 564 -16.58 -3.35 16.09
N ALA A 565 -16.86 -4.15 15.06
CA ALA A 565 -16.74 -3.70 13.67
C ALA A 565 -17.99 -2.97 13.15
N TRP A 566 -19.16 -3.16 13.78
CA TRP A 566 -20.41 -2.55 13.32
C TRP A 566 -20.36 -1.02 13.15
N PRO A 567 -19.63 -0.22 13.97
CA PRO A 567 -19.60 1.22 13.76
C PRO A 567 -19.01 1.60 12.40
N LEU A 568 -17.93 0.92 11.99
CA LEU A 568 -17.31 1.09 10.68
C LEU A 568 -18.25 0.67 9.55
N LEU A 569 -18.90 -0.49 9.69
CA LEU A 569 -19.72 -1.06 8.63
C LEU A 569 -21.02 -0.28 8.39
N ASP A 570 -21.64 0.18 9.47
CA ASP A 570 -22.80 1.06 9.40
C ASP A 570 -22.41 2.42 8.81
N ASP A 571 -21.23 2.96 9.14
CA ASP A 571 -20.73 4.20 8.56
C ASP A 571 -20.47 4.05 7.05
N PHE A 572 -19.97 2.91 6.59
CA PHE A 572 -19.87 2.62 5.15
C PHE A 572 -21.25 2.60 4.47
N GLY A 573 -22.29 2.16 5.19
CA GLY A 573 -23.67 2.24 4.71
C GLY A 573 -24.16 3.67 4.60
N ARG A 574 -23.93 4.50 5.62
CA ARG A 574 -24.27 5.93 5.57
C ARG A 574 -23.52 6.65 4.46
N ALA A 575 -22.23 6.39 4.32
CA ALA A 575 -21.37 6.95 3.28
C ALA A 575 -21.72 6.47 1.86
N GLY A 576 -22.67 5.54 1.70
CA GLY A 576 -23.10 5.02 0.40
C GLY A 576 -22.07 4.10 -0.27
N LEU A 577 -21.04 3.64 0.45
CA LEU A 577 -19.97 2.82 -0.13
C LEU A 577 -20.49 1.50 -0.71
N TRP A 578 -21.51 0.90 -0.11
CA TRP A 578 -22.12 -0.34 -0.61
C TRP A 578 -22.91 -0.14 -1.91
N LEU A 579 -23.18 1.11 -2.30
CA LEU A 579 -23.87 1.46 -3.55
C LEU A 579 -22.92 1.66 -4.73
N TYR A 580 -21.61 1.75 -4.47
CA TYR A 580 -20.61 1.78 -5.52
C TYR A 580 -20.72 0.53 -6.40
N GLU A 581 -20.63 0.70 -7.72
CA GLU A 581 -20.61 -0.43 -8.66
C GLU A 581 -19.15 -0.86 -8.90
N PRO A 582 -18.71 -1.96 -8.28
CA PRO A 582 -17.29 -2.34 -8.21
C PRO A 582 -16.75 -2.88 -9.54
N VAL A 583 -17.65 -3.24 -10.45
CA VAL A 583 -17.33 -3.88 -11.72
C VAL A 583 -18.15 -3.26 -12.86
N PRO A 584 -17.59 -3.13 -14.08
CA PRO A 584 -18.30 -2.55 -15.22
C PRO A 584 -19.41 -3.46 -15.75
N VAL A 585 -19.21 -4.78 -15.67
CA VAL A 585 -20.13 -5.79 -16.20
C VAL A 585 -20.53 -6.75 -15.08
N SER A 586 -21.82 -6.78 -14.75
CA SER A 586 -22.37 -7.70 -13.76
C SER A 586 -22.74 -9.04 -14.39
N LEU A 587 -22.29 -10.12 -13.77
CA LEU A 587 -22.64 -11.51 -14.07
C LEU A 587 -23.92 -11.93 -13.34
N PHE A 588 -24.12 -11.46 -12.10
CA PHE A 588 -25.18 -11.97 -11.22
C PHE A 588 -26.50 -11.17 -11.28
N ARG A 589 -26.47 -9.88 -11.60
CA ARG A 589 -27.71 -9.07 -11.73
C ARG A 589 -28.72 -9.61 -12.75
N PRO A 590 -28.33 -10.05 -13.97
CA PRO A 590 -29.31 -10.64 -14.90
C PRO A 590 -29.80 -12.03 -14.45
N LEU A 591 -29.02 -12.76 -13.64
CA LEU A 591 -29.27 -14.17 -13.30
C LEU A 591 -30.12 -14.37 -12.04
N THR A 592 -29.92 -13.54 -11.03
CA THR A 592 -30.46 -13.80 -9.68
C THR A 592 -31.94 -13.49 -9.52
N LYS A 593 -32.57 -12.80 -10.49
CA LYS A 593 -33.93 -12.22 -10.39
C LYS A 593 -34.16 -11.37 -9.13
N LEU A 594 -33.11 -11.11 -8.34
CA LEU A 594 -33.11 -10.21 -7.19
C LEU A 594 -33.00 -8.78 -7.71
N GLY A 595 -33.80 -7.88 -7.15
CA GLY A 595 -33.92 -6.50 -7.64
C GLY A 595 -34.90 -6.33 -8.81
N ASP A 596 -35.31 -5.08 -9.02
CA ASP A 596 -36.27 -4.69 -10.05
C ASP A 596 -35.65 -4.73 -11.46
N LEU A 597 -36.48 -4.77 -12.51
CA LEU A 597 -36.07 -4.87 -13.92
C LEU A 597 -35.05 -3.79 -14.33
N ALA A 598 -35.18 -2.58 -13.77
CA ALA A 598 -34.24 -1.48 -14.04
C ALA A 598 -32.82 -1.71 -13.47
N ASP A 599 -32.70 -2.49 -12.39
CA ASP A 599 -31.41 -2.82 -11.77
C ASP A 599 -30.74 -4.06 -12.41
N ARG A 600 -31.47 -4.86 -13.20
CA ARG A 600 -30.94 -6.05 -13.89
C ARG A 600 -30.01 -5.75 -15.08
N ARG A 601 -29.61 -4.48 -15.26
CA ARG A 601 -28.65 -4.09 -16.31
C ARG A 601 -27.30 -4.77 -16.11
N VAL A 602 -26.83 -5.40 -17.19
CA VAL A 602 -25.52 -6.05 -17.28
C VAL A 602 -24.40 -5.02 -17.19
N TRP A 603 -24.50 -3.94 -17.95
CA TRP A 603 -23.57 -2.81 -17.88
C TRP A 603 -23.90 -1.91 -16.69
N ARG A 604 -22.91 -1.64 -15.83
CA ARG A 604 -23.10 -0.95 -14.53
C ARG A 604 -22.56 0.46 -14.48
N TRP A 605 -21.45 0.72 -15.15
CA TRP A 605 -20.80 2.03 -15.09
C TRP A 605 -21.58 3.06 -15.89
N ASP A 606 -21.87 4.17 -15.26
CA ASP A 606 -22.45 5.34 -15.91
C ASP A 606 -21.37 6.42 -16.14
N HIS A 607 -21.80 7.61 -16.52
CA HIS A 607 -20.92 8.74 -16.78
C HIS A 607 -20.07 9.14 -15.56
N ASP A 608 -20.46 8.82 -14.32
CA ASP A 608 -19.72 9.22 -13.12
C ASP A 608 -18.52 8.30 -12.81
N PHE A 609 -18.32 7.25 -13.60
CA PHE A 609 -17.14 6.39 -13.52
C PHE A 609 -16.00 6.86 -14.42
N PHE A 610 -16.28 7.77 -15.35
CA PHE A 610 -15.32 8.24 -16.33
C PHE A 610 -14.81 9.64 -15.98
N PRO A 611 -13.52 9.92 -16.22
CA PRO A 611 -12.99 11.27 -16.05
C PRO A 611 -13.78 12.27 -16.89
N ARG A 612 -14.11 13.42 -16.30
CA ARG A 612 -14.78 14.51 -16.99
C ARG A 612 -14.13 15.84 -16.67
N TRP A 613 -14.30 16.78 -17.60
CA TRP A 613 -13.82 18.14 -17.40
C TRP A 613 -14.80 18.93 -16.53
N TYR A 614 -14.33 19.39 -15.36
CA TYR A 614 -15.03 20.36 -14.53
C TYR A 614 -14.53 21.76 -14.87
N ARG A 615 -15.46 22.73 -14.88
CA ARG A 615 -15.14 24.15 -15.04
C ARG A 615 -15.81 24.92 -13.92
N GLY A 616 -15.00 25.54 -13.06
CA GLY A 616 -15.47 26.31 -11.92
C GLY A 616 -14.83 27.69 -11.85
N ARG A 617 -14.96 28.33 -10.69
CA ARG A 617 -14.51 29.72 -10.48
C ARG A 617 -12.99 29.80 -10.35
N SER A 618 -12.41 28.91 -9.57
CA SER A 618 -10.96 28.79 -9.46
C SER A 618 -10.41 27.94 -10.59
N LEU A 619 -9.43 28.49 -11.33
CA LEU A 619 -8.65 27.71 -12.30
C LEU A 619 -7.84 26.60 -11.63
N LEU A 620 -7.45 26.79 -10.36
CA LEU A 620 -6.63 25.83 -9.65
C LEU A 620 -7.46 24.75 -8.95
N TRP A 621 -8.56 25.12 -8.28
CA TRP A 621 -9.28 24.22 -7.38
C TRP A 621 -10.54 23.59 -7.96
N ASP A 622 -11.14 24.23 -8.97
CA ASP A 622 -12.47 23.88 -9.45
C ASP A 622 -12.50 23.55 -10.96
N THR A 623 -11.37 23.74 -11.65
CA THR A 623 -11.26 23.55 -13.09
C THR A 623 -10.22 22.50 -13.42
N GLY A 624 -10.60 21.47 -14.16
CA GLY A 624 -9.70 20.42 -14.60
C GLY A 624 -10.39 19.08 -14.82
N LEU A 625 -9.59 18.06 -15.09
CA LEU A 625 -10.08 16.69 -15.19
C LEU A 625 -10.35 16.15 -13.77
N GLY A 626 -11.56 15.66 -13.53
CA GLY A 626 -11.94 15.07 -12.26
C GLY A 626 -12.83 13.85 -12.44
N VAL A 627 -13.08 13.16 -11.33
CA VAL A 627 -14.05 12.07 -11.22
C VAL A 627 -15.09 12.50 -10.21
#